data_AF-A0A504L1P5-F1
#
_entry.id   AF-A0A504L1P5-F1
#
_cell.length_a   1.000
_cell.length_b   1.000
_cell.length_c   1.000
_cell.angle_alpha   90.00
_cell.angle_beta   90.00
_cell.angle_gamma   90.00
#
_symmetry.space_group_name_H-M   'P 1'
#
loop_
_entity.id
_entity.type
_entity.pdbx_description
1 polymer ?
#
loop_
_entity_poly.entity_id
_entity_poly.type
_entity_poly.pdbx_seq_one_letter_code
_entity_poly.pdbx_strand_id
1 'polypeptide(L)'
;MSVRMPMNFGRSGAQESALDLLGHEILAEKAAALGRAGRRVEESLARLRESGEGEHRNRLLKEAAAAVHAYFIQRELCGLRRHDAVIREYDIPRAVLVRLGAG
;
A
#
# COMPACT_ATOMS: atom_id res chain seq x y z
N MET A 1 -28.28 -30.81 45.79
CA MET A 1 -27.44 -29.60 45.64
C MET A 1 -27.02 -29.50 44.17
N SER A 2 -27.63 -28.61 43.40
CA SER A 2 -27.22 -28.39 41.99
C SER A 2 -26.06 -27.39 41.95
N VAL A 3 -24.91 -27.83 41.49
CA VAL A 3 -23.78 -26.93 41.25
C VAL A 3 -24.05 -26.17 39.95
N ARG A 4 -24.12 -24.84 40.03
CA ARG A 4 -24.20 -23.96 38.85
C ARG A 4 -22.78 -23.67 38.37
N MET A 5 -22.46 -24.07 37.15
CA MET A 5 -21.15 -23.77 36.55
C MET A 5 -20.98 -22.25 36.37
N PRO A 6 -19.84 -21.66 36.80
CA PRO A 6 -19.55 -20.26 36.50
C PRO A 6 -19.39 -20.08 34.99
N MET A 7 -20.21 -19.22 34.38
CA MET A 7 -20.06 -18.82 32.98
C MET A 7 -18.85 -17.90 32.85
N ASN A 8 -17.67 -18.48 32.59
CA ASN A 8 -16.48 -17.72 32.16
C ASN A 8 -16.52 -17.38 30.64
N PHE A 9 -17.64 -17.65 29.95
CA PHE A 9 -17.82 -17.44 28.51
C PHE A 9 -17.84 -15.96 28.08
N GLY A 10 -18.15 -15.02 28.98
CA GLY A 10 -18.21 -13.59 28.63
C GLY A 10 -16.84 -12.94 28.37
N ARG A 11 -15.77 -13.41 29.02
CA ARG A 11 -14.43 -12.84 28.86
C ARG A 11 -13.80 -13.25 27.52
N SER A 12 -14.02 -14.49 27.08
CA SER A 12 -13.53 -14.96 25.78
C SER A 12 -14.19 -14.21 24.61
N GLY A 13 -15.52 -14.03 24.64
CA GLY A 13 -16.24 -13.29 23.59
C GLY A 13 -15.86 -11.81 23.50
N ALA A 14 -15.59 -11.14 24.64
CA ALA A 14 -15.13 -9.76 24.65
C ALA A 14 -13.71 -9.59 24.06
N GLN A 15 -12.81 -10.55 24.30
CA GLN A 15 -11.47 -10.54 23.71
C GLN A 15 -11.52 -10.81 22.20
N GLU A 16 -12.35 -11.76 21.77
CA GLU A 16 -12.55 -12.07 20.34
C GLU A 16 -13.13 -10.88 19.57
N SER A 17 -14.12 -10.18 20.15
CA SER A 17 -14.68 -8.94 19.57
C SER A 17 -13.66 -7.80 19.50
N ALA A 18 -12.79 -7.64 20.51
CA ALA A 18 -11.75 -6.63 20.48
C ALA A 18 -10.67 -6.92 19.41
N LEU A 19 -10.33 -8.19 19.20
CA LEU A 19 -9.42 -8.60 18.12
C LEU A 19 -10.03 -8.37 16.73
N ASP A 20 -11.34 -8.57 16.59
CA ASP A 20 -12.08 -8.31 15.35
C ASP A 20 -12.11 -6.81 15.01
N LEU A 21 -12.40 -5.95 16.00
CA LEU A 21 -12.34 -4.50 15.83
C LEU A 21 -10.95 -4.01 15.42
N LEU A 22 -9.89 -4.49 16.09
CA LEU A 22 -8.52 -4.16 15.73
C LEU A 22 -8.18 -4.64 14.31
N GLY A 23 -8.63 -5.83 13.93
CA GLY A 23 -8.48 -6.35 12.58
C GLY A 23 -9.11 -5.43 11.54
N HIS A 24 -10.34 -4.95 11.80
CA HIS A 24 -11.02 -4.00 10.94
C HIS A 24 -10.29 -2.66 10.82
N GLU A 25 -9.77 -2.11 11.91
CA GLU A 25 -9.00 -0.86 11.89
C GLU A 25 -7.70 -1.02 11.08
N ILE A 26 -6.98 -2.13 11.26
CA ILE A 26 -5.77 -2.43 10.49
C ILE A 26 -6.10 -2.54 9.00
N LEU A 27 -7.19 -3.21 8.64
CA LEU A 27 -7.62 -3.32 7.25
C LEU A 27 -7.98 -1.95 6.65
N ALA A 28 -8.69 -1.12 7.41
CA ALA A 28 -9.04 0.24 7.00
C ALA A 28 -7.79 1.10 6.78
N GLU A 29 -6.81 1.06 7.70
CA GLU A 29 -5.57 1.82 7.56
C GLU A 29 -4.72 1.30 6.39
N LYS A 30 -4.65 -0.01 6.17
CA LYS A 30 -3.96 -0.58 4.99
C LYS A 30 -4.56 -0.07 3.68
N ALA A 31 -5.89 -0.05 3.59
CA ALA A 31 -6.60 0.47 2.42
C ALA A 31 -6.33 1.97 2.22
N ALA A 32 -6.41 2.76 3.29
CA ALA A 32 -6.12 4.19 3.24
C ALA A 32 -4.67 4.48 2.83
N ALA A 33 -3.70 3.76 3.41
CA ALA A 33 -2.28 3.88 3.09
C ALA A 33 -1.99 3.47 1.64
N LEU A 34 -2.61 2.40 1.13
CA LEU A 34 -2.49 2.00 -0.27
C LEU A 34 -3.04 3.07 -1.22
N GLY A 35 -4.20 3.66 -0.90
CA GLY A 35 -4.78 4.76 -1.67
C GLY A 35 -3.89 6.02 -1.69
N ARG A 36 -3.30 6.39 -0.55
CA ARG A 36 -2.35 7.53 -0.48
C ARG A 36 -1.08 7.26 -1.31
N ALA A 37 -0.55 6.04 -1.25
CA ALA A 37 0.62 5.66 -2.03
C ALA A 37 0.33 5.68 -3.54
N GLY A 38 -0.83 5.20 -3.97
CA GLY A 38 -1.28 5.26 -5.37
C GLY A 38 -1.39 6.69 -5.90
N ARG A 39 -2.04 7.60 -5.15
CA ARG A 39 -2.10 9.03 -5.52
C ARG A 39 -0.71 9.66 -5.68
N ARG A 40 0.24 9.30 -4.82
CA ARG A 40 1.62 9.81 -4.92
C ARG A 40 2.34 9.29 -6.17
N VAL A 41 2.04 8.06 -6.61
CA VAL A 41 2.51 7.54 -7.91
C VAL A 41 1.92 8.38 -9.05
N GLU A 42 0.62 8.63 -9.06
CA GLU A 42 -0.04 9.45 -10.09
C GLU A 42 0.58 10.84 -10.19
N GLU A 43 0.70 11.54 -9.06
CA GLU A 43 1.26 12.90 -8.99
C GLU A 43 2.72 12.94 -9.46
N SER A 44 3.56 12.00 -9.00
CA SER A 44 4.98 11.99 -9.36
C SER A 44 5.21 11.63 -10.82
N LEU A 45 4.42 10.70 -11.38
CA LEU A 45 4.48 10.36 -12.79
C LEU A 45 3.93 11.47 -13.68
N ALA A 46 2.89 12.19 -13.25
CA ALA A 46 2.38 13.37 -13.97
C ALA A 46 3.45 14.47 -14.06
N ARG A 47 4.04 14.85 -12.92
CA ARG A 47 5.15 15.84 -12.88
C ARG A 47 6.32 15.42 -13.73
N LEU A 48 6.66 14.13 -13.71
CA LEU A 48 7.67 13.59 -14.59
C LEU A 48 7.25 13.83 -16.04
N ARG A 49 6.11 13.34 -16.51
CA ARG A 49 5.66 13.51 -17.91
C ARG A 49 5.67 14.97 -18.37
N GLU A 50 5.24 15.90 -17.53
CA GLU A 50 5.19 17.34 -17.84
C GLU A 50 6.58 18.01 -17.94
N SER A 51 7.62 17.44 -17.34
CA SER A 51 8.93 18.10 -17.22
C SER A 51 9.76 18.20 -18.50
N GLY A 52 9.39 17.48 -19.56
CA GLY A 52 10.26 17.30 -20.74
C GLY A 52 11.67 16.79 -20.40
N GLU A 53 12.64 17.03 -21.28
CA GLU A 53 14.06 16.62 -21.11
C GLU A 53 14.95 17.70 -20.45
N GLY A 54 14.39 18.45 -19.48
CA GLY A 54 15.12 19.51 -18.79
C GLY A 54 16.08 19.01 -17.69
N GLU A 55 16.85 19.95 -17.14
CA GLU A 55 17.83 19.73 -16.06
C GLU A 55 17.23 19.01 -14.82
N HIS A 56 15.94 19.23 -14.54
CA HIS A 56 15.24 18.64 -13.39
C HIS A 56 14.74 17.21 -13.63
N ARG A 57 14.84 16.68 -14.85
CA ARG A 57 14.30 15.37 -15.23
C ARG A 57 14.83 14.23 -14.36
N ASN A 58 16.13 14.24 -14.05
CA ASN A 58 16.75 13.19 -13.24
C ASN A 58 16.23 13.18 -11.79
N ARG A 59 16.01 14.37 -11.22
CA ARG A 59 15.41 14.51 -9.89
C ARG A 59 13.98 13.95 -9.89
N LEU A 60 13.17 14.31 -10.88
CA LEU A 60 11.80 13.82 -11.01
C LEU A 60 11.74 12.30 -11.25
N LEU A 61 12.69 11.74 -12.00
CA LEU A 61 12.82 10.28 -12.15
C LEU A 61 13.09 9.59 -10.81
N LYS A 62 13.94 10.19 -9.95
CA LYS A 62 14.22 9.67 -8.61
C LYS A 62 12.99 9.77 -7.70
N GLU A 63 12.25 10.87 -7.77
CA GLU A 63 11.01 11.07 -7.01
C GLU A 63 9.93 10.07 -7.43
N ALA A 64 9.73 9.88 -8.75
CA ALA A 64 8.82 8.88 -9.28
C ALA A 64 9.21 7.45 -8.89
N ALA A 65 10.50 7.09 -8.99
CA ALA A 65 10.99 5.79 -8.56
C ALA A 65 10.71 5.54 -7.06
N ALA A 66 10.99 6.52 -6.20
CA ALA A 66 10.69 6.40 -4.78
C ALA A 66 9.19 6.19 -4.50
N ALA A 67 8.31 6.92 -5.20
CA ALA A 67 6.86 6.77 -5.07
C ALA A 67 6.38 5.38 -5.52
N VAL A 68 6.84 4.90 -6.68
CA VAL A 68 6.49 3.59 -7.21
C VAL A 68 6.98 2.47 -6.30
N HIS A 69 8.20 2.56 -5.78
CA HIS A 69 8.74 1.57 -4.85
C HIS A 69 7.92 1.47 -3.56
N ALA A 70 7.59 2.61 -2.95
CA ALA A 70 6.75 2.66 -1.75
C ALA A 70 5.36 2.06 -2.00
N TYR A 71 4.79 2.31 -3.19
CA TYR A 71 3.52 1.74 -3.59
C TYR A 71 3.56 0.22 -3.79
N PHE A 72 4.61 -0.32 -4.42
CA PHE A 72 4.80 -1.77 -4.56
C PHE A 72 4.92 -2.46 -3.20
N ILE A 73 5.70 -1.90 -2.28
CA ILE A 73 5.80 -2.40 -0.90
C ILE A 73 4.41 -2.40 -0.25
N GLN A 74 3.66 -1.30 -0.35
CA GLN A 74 2.33 -1.23 0.25
C GLN A 74 1.35 -2.24 -0.36
N ARG A 75 1.44 -2.51 -1.66
CA ARG A 75 0.68 -3.57 -2.32
C ARG A 75 1.04 -4.94 -1.78
N GLU A 76 2.32 -5.24 -1.61
CA GLU A 76 2.79 -6.51 -1.07
C GLU A 76 2.34 -6.72 0.38
N LEU A 77 2.35 -5.67 1.21
CA LEU A 77 1.79 -5.69 2.57
C LEU A 77 0.27 -5.93 2.62
N CYS A 78 -0.42 -5.68 1.51
CA CYS A 78 -1.83 -5.99 1.30
C CYS A 78 -2.06 -7.33 0.56
N GLY A 79 -1.00 -8.11 0.30
CA GLY A 79 -1.07 -9.39 -0.41
C GLY A 79 -1.08 -9.30 -1.95
N LEU A 80 -0.97 -8.11 -2.51
CA LEU A 80 -1.06 -7.82 -3.94
C LEU A 80 0.32 -7.86 -4.60
N ARG A 81 0.90 -9.05 -4.76
CA ARG A 81 2.32 -9.23 -5.14
C ARG A 81 2.65 -9.15 -6.63
N ARG A 82 1.65 -9.20 -7.52
CA ARG A 82 1.87 -9.11 -8.97
C ARG A 82 1.77 -7.66 -9.41
N HIS A 83 2.82 -7.16 -10.07
CA HIS A 83 2.97 -5.74 -10.41
C HIS A 83 2.67 -5.42 -11.89
N ASP A 84 2.54 -6.42 -12.77
CA ASP A 84 2.37 -6.21 -14.22
C ASP A 84 1.14 -5.36 -14.56
N ALA A 85 0.01 -5.64 -13.90
CA ALA A 85 -1.23 -4.93 -14.13
C ALA A 85 -1.10 -3.45 -13.78
N VAL A 86 -0.41 -3.13 -12.68
CA VAL A 86 -0.31 -1.75 -12.16
C VAL A 86 0.77 -0.96 -12.86
N ILE A 87 1.83 -1.64 -13.33
CA ILE A 87 2.82 -1.05 -14.23
C ILE A 87 2.13 -0.53 -15.50
N ARG A 88 1.21 -1.32 -16.06
CA ARG A 88 0.40 -0.93 -17.22
C ARG A 88 -0.65 0.12 -16.89
N GLU A 89 -1.33 0.00 -15.76
CA GLU A 89 -2.40 0.93 -15.32
C GLU A 89 -1.88 2.35 -15.10
N TYR A 90 -0.73 2.49 -14.41
CA TYR A 90 -0.12 3.80 -14.16
C TYR A 90 0.78 4.31 -15.30
N ASP A 91 0.95 3.50 -16.36
CA ASP A 91 1.89 3.75 -17.45
C ASP A 91 3.29 4.10 -16.92
N ILE A 92 3.83 3.21 -16.06
CA ILE A 92 5.10 3.47 -15.37
C ILE A 92 6.25 3.45 -16.39
N PRO A 93 6.99 4.55 -16.58
CA PRO A 93 8.04 4.61 -17.59
C PRO A 93 9.16 3.62 -17.30
N ARG A 94 9.74 3.01 -18.35
CA ARG A 94 10.88 2.09 -18.22
C ARG A 94 12.07 2.71 -17.46
N ALA A 95 12.32 4.00 -17.64
CA ALA A 95 13.38 4.73 -16.93
C ALA A 95 13.17 4.80 -15.39
N VAL A 96 11.92 4.67 -14.94
CA VAL A 96 11.56 4.54 -13.51
C VAL A 96 11.80 3.09 -13.07
N LEU A 97 11.32 2.11 -13.82
CA LEU A 97 11.48 0.68 -13.49
C LEU A 97 12.95 0.24 -13.39
N VAL A 98 13.80 0.68 -14.33
CA VAL A 98 15.25 0.40 -14.30
C VAL A 98 15.91 0.89 -13.02
N ARG A 99 15.46 2.03 -12.46
CA ARG A 99 15.98 2.56 -11.19
C ARG A 99 15.56 1.73 -9.97
N LEU A 100 14.54 0.89 -10.11
CA LEU A 100 14.09 -0.03 -9.06
C LEU A 100 14.82 -1.38 -9.10
N GLY A 101 15.68 -1.61 -10.09
CA GLY A 101 16.23 -2.94 -10.37
C GLY A 101 15.22 -3.89 -11.03
N ALA A 102 14.05 -3.38 -11.41
CA ALA A 102 13.03 -4.10 -12.18
C ALA A 102 13.24 -3.79 -13.68
N GLY A 103 14.26 -4.40 -14.28
CA GLY A 103 14.62 -4.24 -15.70
C GLY A 103 14.49 -5.55 -16.45
#